data_AF-A0A645I9G4-F1
#
_entry.id   AF-A0A645I9G4-F1
#
_cell.length_a   1.000
_cell.length_b   1.000
_cell.length_c   1.000
_cell.angle_alpha   90.00
_cell.angle_beta   90.00
_cell.angle_gamma   90.00
#
_symmetry.space_group_name_H-M   'P 1'
#
loop_
_entity.id
_entity.type
_entity.pdbx_description
1 polymer ?
#
loop_
_entity_poly.entity_id
_entity_poly.type
_entity_poly.pdbx_seq_one_letter_code
_entity_poly.pdbx_strand_id
1 'polypeptide(L)'
;MQNHQLIQTAVKLAKEAGLLVSIDLASYNVVEANLEFLKKMISDYVDIVFANEEEAKSFTGKEPDEALIHISDHCSIAVVKIGKDGSYVKSGNDHHFIAPYVADCIDTTGAGDLYAAGFLYGMASGLSLDKCGKIGSLVSSNVVEVLGAKMDDIKWESINKQVKELI
;
A
#
# COMPACT_ATOMS: atom_id res chain seq x y z
N MET A 1 12.37 16.44 9.98
CA MET A 1 13.14 15.33 10.59
C MET A 1 12.13 14.33 11.14
N GLN A 2 12.22 13.04 10.80
CA GLN A 2 11.28 12.05 11.32
C GLN A 2 11.60 11.70 12.79
N ASN A 3 10.57 11.49 13.61
CA ASN A 3 10.75 11.09 15.00
C ASN A 3 10.88 9.56 15.11
N HIS A 4 12.09 9.05 14.87
CA HIS A 4 12.37 7.61 14.89
C HIS A 4 12.03 6.94 16.23
N GLN A 5 12.23 7.63 17.35
CA GLN A 5 11.90 7.09 18.68
C GLN A 5 10.39 6.87 18.84
N LEU A 6 9.57 7.83 18.40
CA LEU A 6 8.11 7.70 18.42
C LEU A 6 7.67 6.51 17.56
N ILE A 7 8.17 6.40 16.33
CA ILE A 7 7.84 5.32 15.41
C ILE A 7 8.23 3.96 16.01
N GLN A 8 9.46 3.81 16.51
CA GLN A 8 9.92 2.57 17.13
C GLN A 8 9.09 2.18 18.35
N THR A 9 8.69 3.15 19.17
CA THR A 9 7.85 2.88 20.34
C THR A 9 6.46 2.39 19.89
N ALA A 10 5.85 3.05 18.90
CA ALA A 10 4.53 2.68 18.40
C ALA A 10 4.51 1.26 17.80
N VAL A 11 5.48 0.92 16.94
CA VAL A 11 5.53 -0.42 16.32
C VAL A 11 5.81 -1.52 17.34
N LYS A 12 6.67 -1.27 18.33
CA LYS A 12 6.93 -2.24 19.41
C LYS A 12 5.68 -2.53 20.22
N LEU A 13 4.97 -1.49 20.67
CA LEU A 13 3.73 -1.65 21.42
C LEU A 13 2.67 -2.43 20.61
N ALA A 14 2.56 -2.16 19.30
CA ALA A 14 1.65 -2.91 18.43
C ALA A 14 2.03 -4.41 18.36
N LYS A 15 3.31 -4.73 18.20
CA LYS A 15 3.77 -6.13 18.16
C LYS A 15 3.63 -6.83 19.51
N GLU A 16 3.90 -6.16 20.63
CA GLU A 16 3.68 -6.69 21.98
C GLU A 16 2.19 -7.01 22.23
N ALA A 17 1.28 -6.26 21.61
CA ALA A 17 -0.16 -6.52 21.64
C ALA A 17 -0.64 -7.58 20.62
N GLY A 18 0.26 -8.17 19.83
CA GLY A 18 -0.08 -9.17 18.81
C GLY A 18 -0.77 -8.58 17.56
N LEU A 19 -0.65 -7.27 17.31
CA LEU A 19 -1.22 -6.61 16.15
C LEU A 19 -0.31 -6.72 14.93
N LEU A 20 -0.92 -6.58 13.75
CA LEU A 20 -0.20 -6.36 12.50
C LEU A 20 0.20 -4.89 12.37
N VAL A 21 1.38 -4.65 11.80
CA VAL A 21 1.92 -3.33 11.52
C VAL A 21 2.05 -3.16 10.01
N SER A 22 1.46 -2.08 9.49
CA SER A 22 1.56 -1.68 8.09
C SER A 22 2.33 -0.36 7.98
N ILE A 23 3.12 -0.21 6.92
CA ILE A 23 3.77 1.06 6.56
C ILE A 23 3.58 1.37 5.07
N ASP A 24 3.40 2.64 4.76
CA ASP A 24 3.58 3.20 3.41
C ASP A 24 4.89 3.99 3.40
N LEU A 25 5.75 3.77 2.40
CA LEU A 25 7.06 4.41 2.27
C LEU A 25 6.97 5.93 2.00
N ALA A 26 5.78 6.43 1.67
CA ALA A 26 5.36 7.83 1.60
C ALA A 26 5.97 8.68 0.48
N SER A 27 7.30 8.68 0.30
CA SER A 27 7.97 9.34 -0.84
C SER A 27 9.42 8.90 -0.96
N TYR A 28 9.97 8.93 -2.18
CA TYR A 28 11.36 8.56 -2.43
C TYR A 28 12.37 9.36 -1.59
N ASN A 29 12.15 10.68 -1.40
CA ASN A 29 13.00 11.53 -0.56
C ASN A 29 13.04 11.08 0.91
N VAL A 30 11.89 10.64 1.44
CA VAL A 30 11.80 10.10 2.80
C VAL A 30 12.55 8.76 2.89
N VAL A 31 12.40 7.91 1.88
CA VAL A 31 13.10 6.63 1.80
C VAL A 31 14.61 6.84 1.81
N GLU A 32 15.13 7.67 0.91
CA GLU A 32 16.58 7.92 0.79
C GLU A 32 17.17 8.51 2.08
N ALA A 33 16.47 9.46 2.70
CA ALA A 33 16.93 10.08 3.94
C ALA A 33 16.90 9.13 5.16
N ASN A 34 16.15 8.02 5.11
CA ASN A 34 15.92 7.13 6.25
C ASN A 34 16.16 5.65 5.92
N LEU A 35 16.91 5.34 4.85
CA LEU A 35 16.98 4.00 4.27
C LEU A 35 17.35 2.91 5.29
N GLU A 36 18.42 3.13 6.05
CA GLU A 36 18.89 2.15 7.05
C GLU A 36 17.90 1.97 8.20
N PHE A 37 17.24 3.06 8.61
CA PHE A 37 16.18 3.00 9.61
C PHE A 37 14.97 2.19 9.10
N LEU A 38 14.53 2.46 7.87
CA LEU A 38 13.40 1.77 7.25
C LEU A 38 13.70 0.28 7.05
N LYS A 39 14.87 -0.08 6.52
CA LYS A 39 15.28 -1.49 6.36
C LYS A 39 15.22 -2.26 7.67
N LYS A 40 15.80 -1.70 8.73
CA LYS A 40 15.78 -2.33 10.06
C LYS A 40 14.36 -2.44 10.61
N MET A 41 13.61 -1.34 10.59
CA MET A 41 12.25 -1.32 11.12
C MET A 41 11.33 -2.29 10.37
N ILE A 42 11.45 -2.36 9.04
CA ILE A 42 10.65 -3.27 8.22
C ILE A 42 10.96 -4.72 8.60
N SER A 43 12.24 -5.09 8.61
CA SER A 43 12.66 -6.46 8.94
C SER A 43 12.31 -6.87 10.38
N ASP A 44 12.32 -5.93 11.32
CA ASP A 44 12.12 -6.24 12.75
C ASP A 44 10.63 -6.24 13.16
N TYR A 45 9.80 -5.38 12.55
CA TYR A 45 8.46 -5.08 13.10
C TYR A 45 7.32 -4.97 12.08
N VAL A 46 7.58 -4.81 10.78
CA VAL A 46 6.52 -4.50 9.81
C VAL A 46 6.03 -5.76 9.11
N ASP A 47 4.72 -5.95 9.10
CA ASP A 47 4.08 -7.07 8.43
C ASP A 47 3.67 -6.73 6.99
N ILE A 48 3.26 -5.48 6.73
CA ILE A 48 2.75 -5.03 5.43
C ILE A 48 3.49 -3.78 4.98
N VAL A 49 4.06 -3.81 3.77
CA VAL A 49 4.73 -2.66 3.16
C VAL A 49 4.02 -2.25 1.88
N PHE A 50 3.65 -0.97 1.80
CA PHE A 50 3.22 -0.31 0.57
C PHE A 50 4.31 0.62 0.05
N ALA A 51 4.54 0.57 -1.25
CA ALA A 51 5.41 1.49 -1.97
C ALA A 51 4.80 1.80 -3.34
N ASN A 52 5.11 2.96 -3.92
CA ASN A 52 5.06 3.14 -5.37
C ASN A 52 6.38 2.72 -6.03
N GLU A 53 6.45 2.77 -7.36
CA GLU A 53 7.64 2.41 -8.13
C GLU A 53 8.90 3.22 -7.76
N GLU A 54 8.76 4.52 -7.52
CA GLU A 54 9.89 5.39 -7.16
C GLU A 54 10.42 5.07 -5.75
N GLU A 55 9.53 4.91 -4.78
CA GLU A 55 9.85 4.53 -3.41
C GLU A 55 10.48 3.13 -3.35
N ALA A 56 9.91 2.17 -4.09
CA ALA A 56 10.42 0.81 -4.17
C ALA A 56 11.82 0.78 -4.79
N LYS A 57 12.06 1.61 -5.82
CA LYS A 57 13.37 1.78 -6.44
C LYS A 57 14.36 2.44 -5.50
N SER A 58 13.99 3.51 -4.79
CA SER A 58 14.86 4.13 -3.79
C SER A 58 15.15 3.20 -2.60
N PHE A 59 14.23 2.31 -2.24
CA PHE A 59 14.42 1.36 -1.14
C PHE A 59 15.31 0.17 -1.51
N THR A 60 15.18 -0.36 -2.74
CA THR A 60 15.78 -1.65 -3.15
C THR A 60 16.84 -1.54 -4.25
N GLY A 61 16.86 -0.42 -4.99
CA GLY A 61 17.63 -0.23 -6.22
C GLY A 61 17.12 -1.04 -7.42
N LYS A 62 15.88 -1.54 -7.39
CA LYS A 62 15.32 -2.46 -8.40
C LYS A 62 14.09 -1.90 -9.09
N GLU A 63 13.73 -2.52 -10.21
CA GLU A 63 12.47 -2.27 -10.91
C GLU A 63 11.28 -2.90 -10.17
N PRO A 64 10.04 -2.43 -10.38
CA PRO A 64 8.90 -2.71 -9.49
C PRO A 64 8.65 -4.19 -9.12
N ASP A 65 8.71 -5.09 -10.09
CA ASP A 65 8.48 -6.53 -9.89
C ASP A 65 9.59 -7.17 -9.04
N GLU A 66 10.85 -6.86 -9.35
CA GLU A 66 12.00 -7.33 -8.57
C GLU A 66 12.07 -6.67 -7.18
N ALA A 67 11.65 -5.41 -7.08
CA ALA A 67 11.57 -4.67 -5.82
C ALA A 67 10.52 -5.27 -4.89
N LEU A 68 9.36 -5.69 -5.43
CA LEU A 68 8.33 -6.40 -4.68
C LEU A 68 8.88 -7.67 -4.04
N ILE A 69 9.60 -8.49 -4.81
CA ILE A 69 10.22 -9.73 -4.31
C ILE A 69 11.18 -9.40 -3.18
N HIS A 70 12.08 -8.44 -3.40
CA HIS A 70 13.05 -8.03 -2.39
C HIS A 70 12.40 -7.47 -1.11
N ILE A 71 11.31 -6.70 -1.22
CA ILE A 71 10.60 -6.19 -0.04
C ILE A 71 9.92 -7.34 0.70
N SER A 72 9.30 -8.28 -0.03
CA SER A 72 8.60 -9.44 0.56
C SER A 72 9.52 -10.42 1.30
N ASP A 73 10.84 -10.38 1.06
CA ASP A 73 11.80 -11.17 1.85
C ASP A 73 11.95 -10.64 3.29
N HIS A 74 11.47 -9.43 3.56
CA HIS A 74 11.59 -8.75 4.86
C HIS A 74 10.26 -8.49 5.57
N CYS A 75 9.12 -8.77 4.94
CA CYS A 75 7.79 -8.57 5.52
C CYS A 75 6.80 -9.64 5.02
N SER A 76 5.65 -9.77 5.68
CA SER A 76 4.66 -10.80 5.30
C SER A 76 3.93 -10.47 4.00
N ILE A 77 3.67 -9.19 3.73
CA ILE A 77 2.96 -8.72 2.54
C ILE A 77 3.68 -7.50 1.97
N ALA A 78 4.04 -7.55 0.69
CA ALA A 78 4.56 -6.40 -0.04
C ALA A 78 3.57 -5.98 -1.12
N VAL A 79 3.42 -4.67 -1.32
CA VAL A 79 2.61 -4.06 -2.38
C VAL A 79 3.43 -2.98 -3.07
N VAL A 80 3.60 -3.10 -4.39
CA VAL A 80 4.24 -2.07 -5.23
C VAL A 80 3.23 -1.54 -6.24
N LYS A 81 2.84 -0.27 -6.09
CA LYS A 81 1.91 0.47 -6.95
C LYS A 81 2.66 1.05 -8.14
N ILE A 82 2.18 0.80 -9.36
CA ILE A 82 2.79 1.31 -10.62
C ILE A 82 1.83 2.27 -11.35
N GLY A 83 1.09 3.06 -10.57
CA GLY A 83 0.17 4.06 -11.07
C GLY A 83 -0.91 3.49 -11.98
N LYS A 84 -1.04 4.07 -13.18
CA LYS A 84 -2.05 3.70 -14.18
C LYS A 84 -1.88 2.28 -14.72
N ASP A 85 -0.75 1.63 -14.46
CA ASP A 85 -0.44 0.29 -14.98
C ASP A 85 -0.78 -0.80 -13.95
N GLY A 86 -1.30 -0.45 -12.78
CA GLY A 86 -1.79 -1.38 -11.76
C GLY A 86 -0.87 -1.48 -10.54
N SER A 87 -0.72 -2.70 -10.02
CA SER A 87 0.17 -2.96 -8.89
C SER A 87 0.57 -4.42 -8.80
N TYR A 88 1.68 -4.69 -8.13
CA TYR A 88 2.09 -6.03 -7.74
C TYR A 88 1.87 -6.23 -6.25
N VAL A 89 1.43 -7.43 -5.87
CA VAL A 89 1.15 -7.83 -4.49
C VAL A 89 1.74 -9.21 -4.24
N LYS A 90 2.49 -9.37 -3.15
CA LYS A 90 3.12 -10.64 -2.79
C LYS A 90 2.98 -10.96 -1.31
N SER A 91 2.69 -12.22 -1.00
CA SER A 91 2.74 -12.79 0.35
C SER A 91 3.18 -14.25 0.30
N GLY A 92 4.30 -14.58 0.93
CA GLY A 92 4.87 -15.93 0.82
C GLY A 92 5.05 -16.35 -0.65
N ASN A 93 4.39 -17.43 -1.06
CA ASN A 93 4.42 -17.92 -2.45
C ASN A 93 3.38 -17.25 -3.37
N ASP A 94 2.38 -16.56 -2.81
CA ASP A 94 1.37 -15.86 -3.59
C ASP A 94 1.97 -14.61 -4.20
N HIS A 95 1.78 -14.47 -5.52
CA HIS A 95 2.24 -13.31 -6.28
C HIS A 95 1.16 -12.95 -7.30
N HIS A 96 0.63 -11.73 -7.18
CA HIS A 96 -0.45 -11.23 -8.01
C HIS A 96 -0.06 -9.91 -8.67
N PHE A 97 -0.30 -9.85 -9.97
CA PHE A 97 -0.48 -8.59 -10.66
C PHE A 97 -1.96 -8.19 -10.60
N ILE A 98 -2.22 -6.96 -10.17
CA ILE A 98 -3.56 -6.38 -10.08
C ILE A 98 -3.69 -5.37 -11.21
N ALA A 99 -4.56 -5.68 -12.17
CA ALA A 99 -4.88 -4.77 -13.25
C ALA A 99 -5.55 -3.48 -12.70
N PRO A 100 -5.23 -2.32 -13.28
CA PRO A 100 -5.82 -1.06 -12.88
C PRO A 100 -7.29 -0.96 -13.29
N TYR A 101 -8.10 -0.27 -12.48
CA TYR A 101 -9.38 0.25 -12.95
C TYR A 101 -9.14 1.51 -13.79
N VAL A 102 -9.79 1.60 -14.95
CA VAL A 102 -9.70 2.77 -15.83
C VAL A 102 -10.39 3.95 -15.13
N ALA A 103 -9.71 5.10 -15.12
CA ALA A 103 -10.20 6.32 -14.50
C ALA A 103 -9.83 7.54 -15.34
N ASP A 104 -10.72 8.54 -15.36
CA ASP A 104 -10.45 9.84 -15.95
C ASP A 104 -9.68 10.71 -14.95
N CYS A 105 -8.36 10.57 -14.95
CA CYS A 105 -7.49 11.19 -13.95
C CYS A 105 -7.51 12.73 -13.99
N ILE A 106 -7.91 13.34 -12.87
CA ILE A 106 -7.94 14.78 -12.61
C ILE A 106 -6.82 15.19 -11.64
N ASP A 107 -6.63 14.47 -10.54
CA ASP A 107 -5.64 14.76 -9.49
C ASP A 107 -5.19 13.45 -8.82
N THR A 108 -3.89 13.24 -8.68
CA THR A 108 -3.34 12.00 -8.07
C THR A 108 -3.29 12.05 -6.54
N THR A 109 -3.66 13.18 -5.93
CA THR A 109 -3.63 13.39 -4.48
C THR A 109 -4.48 12.34 -3.74
N GLY A 110 -3.84 11.56 -2.88
CA GLY A 110 -4.49 10.51 -2.08
C GLY A 110 -4.63 9.16 -2.79
N ALA A 111 -4.20 9.00 -4.04
CA ALA A 111 -4.28 7.71 -4.75
C ALA A 111 -3.63 6.56 -3.96
N GLY A 112 -2.40 6.78 -3.48
CA GLY A 112 -1.67 5.81 -2.66
C GLY A 112 -2.35 5.52 -1.32
N ASP A 113 -2.84 6.55 -0.64
CA ASP A 113 -3.51 6.44 0.66
C ASP A 113 -4.81 5.63 0.54
N LEU A 114 -5.62 5.93 -0.48
CA LEU A 114 -6.89 5.26 -0.73
C LEU A 114 -6.69 3.84 -1.27
N TYR A 115 -5.61 3.57 -2.00
CA TYR A 115 -5.21 2.21 -2.34
C TYR A 115 -4.94 1.40 -1.06
N ALA A 116 -4.09 1.93 -0.16
CA ALA A 116 -3.74 1.25 1.08
C ALA A 116 -4.99 1.05 1.95
N ALA A 117 -5.88 2.05 2.04
CA ALA A 117 -7.14 1.95 2.77
C ALA A 117 -8.04 0.82 2.23
N GLY A 118 -8.24 0.75 0.91
CA GLY A 118 -9.02 -0.31 0.28
C GLY A 118 -8.41 -1.70 0.46
N PHE A 119 -7.08 -1.80 0.35
CA PHE A 119 -6.36 -3.05 0.57
C PHE A 119 -6.50 -3.54 2.02
N LEU A 120 -6.27 -2.66 3.00
CA LEU A 120 -6.37 -2.98 4.42
C LEU A 120 -7.82 -3.29 4.83
N TYR A 121 -8.81 -2.66 4.21
CA TYR A 121 -10.22 -3.05 4.37
C TYR A 121 -10.46 -4.49 3.91
N GLY A 122 -9.94 -4.88 2.74
CA GLY A 122 -10.05 -6.25 2.24
C GLY A 122 -9.39 -7.26 3.18
N MET A 123 -8.21 -6.94 3.68
CA MET A 123 -7.48 -7.77 4.65
C MET A 123 -8.25 -7.91 5.97
N ALA A 124 -8.75 -6.81 6.53
CA ALA A 124 -9.55 -6.82 7.75
C ALA A 124 -10.88 -7.59 7.59
N SER A 125 -11.37 -7.70 6.35
CA SER A 125 -12.57 -8.46 5.98
C SER A 125 -12.29 -9.94 5.67
N GLY A 126 -11.04 -10.40 5.81
CA GLY A 126 -10.65 -11.79 5.57
C GLY A 126 -10.67 -12.21 4.09
N LEU A 127 -10.52 -11.26 3.16
CA LEU A 127 -10.52 -11.55 1.73
C LEU A 127 -9.16 -12.08 1.26
N SER A 128 -9.16 -12.70 0.07
CA SER A 128 -7.93 -13.12 -0.60
C SER A 128 -7.09 -11.93 -1.04
N LEU A 129 -5.79 -12.17 -1.18
CA LEU A 129 -4.80 -11.13 -1.50
C LEU A 129 -5.11 -10.42 -2.83
N ASP A 130 -5.61 -11.14 -3.83
CA ASP A 130 -6.05 -10.58 -5.11
C ASP A 130 -7.27 -9.65 -4.95
N LYS A 131 -8.22 -9.99 -4.07
CA LYS A 131 -9.39 -9.16 -3.76
C LYS A 131 -8.98 -7.90 -3.00
N CYS A 132 -8.06 -8.00 -2.05
CA CYS A 132 -7.49 -6.83 -1.36
C CYS A 132 -6.87 -5.84 -2.37
N GLY A 133 -6.07 -6.36 -3.31
CA GLY A 133 -5.51 -5.56 -4.39
C GLY A 133 -6.57 -4.89 -5.27
N LYS A 134 -7.59 -5.65 -5.72
CA LYS A 134 -8.69 -5.11 -6.54
C LYS A 134 -9.47 -4.01 -5.83
N ILE A 135 -9.77 -4.17 -4.54
CA ILE A 135 -10.45 -3.13 -3.76
C ILE A 135 -9.57 -1.90 -3.63
N GLY A 136 -8.27 -2.05 -3.32
CA GLY A 136 -7.33 -0.93 -3.31
C GLY A 136 -7.29 -0.19 -4.64
N SER A 137 -7.20 -0.91 -5.76
CA SER A 137 -7.20 -0.33 -7.11
C SER A 137 -8.53 0.39 -7.42
N LEU A 138 -9.66 -0.19 -7.05
CA LEU A 138 -10.98 0.41 -7.24
C LEU A 138 -11.11 1.75 -6.51
N VAL A 139 -10.79 1.79 -5.21
CA VAL A 139 -10.91 3.03 -4.42
C VAL A 139 -9.91 4.07 -4.91
N SER A 140 -8.68 3.66 -5.23
CA SER A 140 -7.65 4.54 -5.81
C SER A 140 -8.08 5.11 -7.16
N SER A 141 -8.73 4.33 -8.02
CA SER A 141 -9.17 4.81 -9.34
C SER A 141 -10.29 5.85 -9.23
N ASN A 142 -11.12 5.78 -8.19
CA ASN A 142 -12.20 6.73 -7.99
C ASN A 142 -11.73 8.06 -7.39
N VAL A 143 -10.72 8.03 -6.51
CA VAL A 143 -10.20 9.27 -5.89
C VAL A 143 -9.43 10.12 -6.90
N VAL A 144 -8.80 9.49 -7.91
CA VAL A 144 -8.07 10.28 -8.90
C VAL A 144 -8.98 11.06 -9.87
N GLU A 145 -10.27 10.76 -9.90
CA GLU A 145 -11.29 11.46 -10.69
C GLU A 145 -11.88 12.68 -9.96
N VAL A 146 -11.34 13.07 -8.81
CA VAL A 146 -11.79 14.25 -8.05
C VAL A 146 -10.60 15.12 -7.65
N LEU A 147 -10.84 16.39 -7.33
CA LEU A 147 -9.79 17.28 -6.84
C LEU A 147 -9.52 17.04 -5.35
N GLY A 148 -8.27 16.77 -5.00
CA GLY A 148 -7.85 16.42 -3.64
C GLY A 148 -8.25 15.00 -3.21
N ALA A 149 -7.95 14.66 -1.95
CA ALA A 149 -8.11 13.30 -1.43
C ALA A 149 -9.50 12.98 -0.83
N LYS A 150 -10.55 13.74 -1.17
CA LYS A 150 -11.90 13.56 -0.59
C LYS A 150 -12.96 13.38 -1.67
N MET A 151 -13.64 12.24 -1.61
CA MET A 151 -14.80 11.92 -2.42
C MET A 151 -16.09 12.20 -1.64
N ASP A 152 -17.15 12.57 -2.35
CA ASP A 152 -18.48 12.79 -1.78
C ASP A 152 -19.21 11.48 -1.44
N ASP A 153 -20.32 11.59 -0.72
CA ASP A 153 -21.10 10.44 -0.27
C ASP A 153 -21.67 9.63 -1.45
N ILE A 154 -22.03 10.29 -2.55
CA ILE A 154 -22.58 9.63 -3.76
C ILE A 154 -21.52 8.70 -4.37
N LYS A 155 -20.28 9.17 -4.48
CA LYS A 155 -19.18 8.36 -5.00
C LYS A 155 -18.84 7.23 -4.03
N TRP A 156 -18.86 7.47 -2.73
CA TRP A 156 -18.67 6.40 -1.73
C TRP A 156 -19.79 5.34 -1.78
N GLU A 157 -21.04 5.72 -1.97
CA GLU A 157 -22.15 4.76 -2.15
C GLU A 157 -21.92 3.86 -3.37
N SER A 158 -21.47 4.44 -4.49
CA SER A 158 -21.11 3.70 -5.70
C SER A 158 -19.94 2.73 -5.46
N ILE A 159 -18.86 3.20 -4.81
CA ILE A 159 -17.69 2.38 -4.46
C ILE A 159 -18.12 1.22 -3.56
N ASN A 160 -18.91 1.49 -2.51
CA ASN A 160 -19.37 0.45 -1.58
C ASN A 160 -20.22 -0.62 -2.27
N LYS A 161 -21.02 -0.26 -3.29
CA LYS A 161 -21.75 -1.23 -4.09
C LYS A 161 -20.81 -2.13 -4.89
N GLN A 162 -19.81 -1.54 -5.57
CA GLN A 162 -18.83 -2.30 -6.35
C GLN A 162 -17.95 -3.19 -5.46
N VAL A 163 -17.56 -2.73 -4.27
CA VAL A 163 -16.81 -3.54 -3.30
C VAL A 163 -17.62 -4.78 -2.88
N LYS A 164 -18.93 -4.64 -2.65
CA LYS A 164 -19.80 -5.79 -2.33
C LYS A 164 -19.89 -6.82 -3.46
N GLU A 165 -19.69 -6.41 -4.71
CA GLU A 165 -19.66 -7.32 -5.86
C GLU A 165 -18.32 -8.08 -5.97
N LEU A 166 -17.26 -7.60 -5.31
CA LEU A 166 -15.94 -8.24 -5.24
C LEU A 166 -15.80 -9.21 -4.06
N ILE A 167 -16.62 -9.05 -3.02
CA ILE A 167 -16.64 -9.91 -1.80
C ILE A 167 -17.39 -11.20 -2.10
#